data_AF-A0A241UZ28-F1
#
_entry.id   AF-A0A241UZ28-F1
#
_cell.length_a   1.000
_cell.length_b   1.000
_cell.length_c   1.000
_cell.angle_alpha   90.00
_cell.angle_beta   90.00
_cell.angle_gamma   90.00
#
_symmetry.space_group_name_H-M   'P 1'
#
loop_
_entity.id
_entity.type
_entity.pdbx_description
1 polymer ?
#
loop_
_entity_poly.entity_id
_entity_poly.type
_entity_poly.pdbx_seq_one_letter_code
_entity_poly.pdbx_strand_id
1 'polypeptide(L)'
;MIKQLKRADLPEDLCWWFHPDFNSIDPMATCDEERGYTPEEWEQLQANGNIDILIDTSVDLGEIDPNADGEWKGFVPTPPSPEYFLMAAFDTEHWDCAVLWWAKERLPHSVQQSLGEVS
;
A
#
# COMPACT_ATOMS: atom_id res chain seq x y z
N MET A 1 -13.03 -13.25 4.33
CA MET A 1 -12.18 -14.40 3.94
C MET A 1 -10.76 -13.85 3.99
N ILE A 2 -9.86 -14.39 4.82
CA ILE A 2 -8.50 -13.86 4.92
C ILE A 2 -7.72 -14.31 3.68
N LYS A 3 -7.22 -13.35 2.91
CA LYS A 3 -6.39 -13.56 1.72
C LYS A 3 -4.97 -13.13 2.07
N GLN A 4 -3.98 -13.91 1.66
CA GLN A 4 -2.60 -13.41 1.73
C GLN A 4 -2.38 -12.49 0.53
N LEU A 5 -2.28 -11.19 0.74
CA LEU A 5 -1.80 -10.27 -0.29
C LEU A 5 -0.34 -10.61 -0.60
N LYS A 6 0.00 -10.69 -1.88
CA LYS A 6 1.34 -11.00 -2.39
C LYS A 6 1.86 -9.82 -3.20
N ARG A 7 3.18 -9.74 -3.39
CA ARG A 7 3.78 -8.80 -4.33
C ARG A 7 3.21 -9.01 -5.74
N ALA A 8 2.83 -7.92 -6.40
CA ALA A 8 2.47 -7.89 -7.81
C ALA A 8 3.54 -7.18 -8.64
N ASP A 9 3.53 -7.44 -9.94
CA ASP A 9 4.30 -6.67 -10.90
C ASP A 9 3.74 -5.24 -10.98
N LEU A 10 4.64 -4.27 -11.06
CA LEU A 10 4.27 -2.86 -11.18
C LEU A 10 4.02 -2.50 -12.65
N PRO A 11 3.01 -1.66 -12.93
CA PRO A 11 2.82 -1.08 -14.26
C PRO A 11 3.95 -0.11 -14.60
N GLU A 12 4.02 0.29 -15.88
CA GLU A 12 4.92 1.35 -16.34
C GLU A 12 4.58 2.72 -15.74
N ASP A 13 3.29 2.97 -15.52
CA ASP A 13 2.75 4.20 -14.95
C ASP A 13 2.10 3.89 -13.59
N LEU A 14 2.63 4.50 -12.53
CA LEU A 14 2.20 4.28 -11.14
C LEU A 14 1.18 5.29 -10.64
N CYS A 15 0.85 6.31 -11.43
CA CYS A 15 -0.13 7.31 -11.00
C CYS A 15 -1.50 6.64 -10.77
N TRP A 16 -2.11 6.88 -9.60
CA TRP A 16 -3.38 6.29 -9.19
C TRP A 16 -3.42 4.75 -9.23
N TRP A 17 -2.27 4.10 -9.07
CA TRP A 17 -2.19 2.65 -9.11
C TRP A 17 -2.59 2.02 -7.76
N PHE A 18 -3.38 0.95 -7.85
CA PHE A 18 -3.70 0.08 -6.73
C PHE A 18 -3.37 -1.36 -7.08
N HIS A 19 -2.98 -2.12 -6.05
CA HIS A 19 -2.71 -3.53 -6.19
C HIS A 19 -3.91 -4.27 -6.84
N PRO A 20 -3.70 -5.20 -7.79
CA PRO A 20 -4.81 -5.88 -8.50
C PRO A 20 -5.81 -6.59 -7.59
N ASP A 21 -5.34 -7.06 -6.45
CA ASP A 21 -6.16 -7.72 -5.42
C ASP A 21 -6.70 -6.77 -4.34
N PHE A 22 -6.45 -5.45 -4.42
CA PHE A 22 -6.80 -4.49 -3.38
C PHE A 22 -8.30 -4.52 -3.04
N ASN A 23 -9.17 -4.45 -4.05
CA ASN A 23 -10.63 -4.52 -3.86
C ASN A 23 -11.11 -5.80 -3.16
N SER A 24 -10.32 -6.90 -3.21
CA SER A 24 -10.70 -8.15 -2.54
C SER A 24 -10.40 -8.16 -1.04
N ILE A 25 -9.59 -7.23 -0.55
CA ILE A 25 -9.23 -7.08 0.86
C ILE A 25 -9.76 -5.77 1.47
N ASP A 26 -10.17 -4.83 0.62
CA ASP A 26 -10.66 -3.51 1.01
C ASP A 26 -12.04 -3.58 1.70
N PRO A 27 -12.14 -3.19 2.99
CA PRO A 27 -13.42 -3.14 3.69
C PRO A 27 -14.37 -2.05 3.15
N MET A 28 -13.84 -1.10 2.37
CA MET A 28 -14.59 0.00 1.75
C MET A 28 -14.89 -0.24 0.27
N ALA A 29 -14.60 -1.42 -0.28
CA ALA A 29 -14.73 -1.71 -1.72
C ALA A 29 -16.15 -1.47 -2.30
N THR A 30 -17.18 -1.47 -1.44
CA THR A 30 -18.57 -1.21 -1.82
C THR A 30 -19.17 0.01 -1.09
N CYS A 31 -18.33 0.84 -0.47
CA CYS A 31 -18.77 2.05 0.20
C CYS A 31 -18.75 3.22 -0.80
N ASP A 32 -19.88 3.92 -0.90
CA ASP A 32 -20.04 5.06 -1.82
C ASP A 32 -19.73 6.41 -1.14
N GLU A 33 -19.09 6.40 0.03
CA GLU A 33 -18.72 7.61 0.78
C GLU A 33 -17.32 8.10 0.40
N GLU A 34 -17.19 9.40 0.14
CA GLU A 34 -15.90 10.05 -0.11
C GLU A 34 -15.22 10.41 1.22
N ARG A 35 -14.55 9.41 1.82
CA ARG A 35 -13.78 9.58 3.07
C ARG A 35 -12.61 8.59 3.15
N GLY A 36 -11.65 8.91 4.02
CA GLY A 36 -10.62 7.95 4.42
C GLY A 36 -11.17 6.83 5.31
N TYR A 37 -10.34 5.80 5.51
CA TYR A 37 -10.62 4.69 6.42
C TYR A 37 -10.69 5.14 7.87
N THR A 38 -11.62 4.57 8.63
CA THR A 38 -11.57 4.60 10.10
C THR A 38 -10.44 3.71 10.63
N PRO A 39 -10.03 3.84 11.91
CA PRO A 39 -9.05 2.94 12.50
C PRO A 39 -9.44 1.45 12.39
N GLU A 40 -10.71 1.13 12.61
CA GLU A 40 -11.21 -0.25 12.52
C GLU A 40 -11.18 -0.79 11.09
N GLU A 41 -11.42 0.07 10.11
CA GLU A 41 -11.31 -0.31 8.69
C GLU A 41 -9.85 -0.49 8.28
N TRP A 42 -8.93 0.34 8.79
CA TRP A 42 -7.49 0.14 8.63
C TRP A 42 -7.01 -1.20 9.20
N GLU A 43 -7.52 -1.59 10.37
CA GLU A 43 -7.24 -2.89 10.97
C GLU A 43 -7.83 -4.04 10.14
N GLN A 44 -9.05 -3.87 9.63
CA GLN A 44 -9.70 -4.87 8.76
C GLN A 44 -8.98 -5.04 7.43
N LEU A 45 -8.53 -3.96 6.78
CA LEU A 45 -7.75 -4.03 5.54
C LEU A 45 -6.48 -4.88 5.75
N GLN A 46 -5.74 -4.60 6.83
CA GLN A 46 -4.53 -5.37 7.20
C GLN A 46 -4.85 -6.83 7.51
N ALA A 47 -5.93 -7.10 8.25
CA ALA A 47 -6.36 -8.45 8.59
C ALA A 47 -6.83 -9.24 7.36
N ASN A 48 -7.60 -8.61 6.47
CA ASN A 48 -8.11 -9.22 5.25
C ASN A 48 -6.98 -9.61 4.29
N GLY A 49 -5.92 -8.79 4.21
CA GLY A 49 -4.73 -9.05 3.40
C GLY A 49 -3.63 -9.86 4.09
N ASN A 50 -3.75 -10.13 5.39
CA ASN A 50 -2.67 -10.68 6.22
C ASN A 50 -1.33 -9.94 6.00
N ILE A 51 -1.37 -8.61 6.12
CA ILE A 51 -0.25 -7.70 5.90
C ILE A 51 -0.15 -6.65 7.02
N ASP A 52 1.03 -6.08 7.18
CA ASP A 52 1.26 -4.80 7.84
C ASP A 52 1.37 -3.70 6.79
N ILE A 53 0.77 -2.53 7.05
CA ILE A 53 0.80 -1.39 6.13
C ILE A 53 1.67 -0.27 6.71
N LEU A 54 2.52 0.30 5.85
CA LEU A 54 3.26 1.53 6.10
C LEU A 54 2.87 2.57 5.05
N ILE A 55 2.55 3.78 5.49
CA ILE A 55 2.28 4.92 4.60
C ILE A 55 3.56 5.76 4.51
N ASP A 56 3.97 6.05 3.29
CA ASP A 56 5.11 6.90 2.96
C ASP A 56 4.63 8.09 2.13
N THR A 57 5.01 9.29 2.58
CA THR A 57 4.67 10.57 1.96
C THR A 57 5.93 11.41 1.72
N SER A 58 7.10 10.77 1.59
CA SER A 58 8.40 11.45 1.47
C SER A 58 8.78 11.83 0.04
N VAL A 59 8.05 11.33 -0.96
CA VAL A 59 8.31 11.58 -2.38
C VAL A 59 7.62 12.87 -2.83
N ASP A 60 8.40 13.84 -3.28
CA ASP A 60 7.90 15.12 -3.81
C ASP A 60 7.27 14.92 -5.20
N LEU A 61 6.04 15.40 -5.42
CA LEU A 61 5.38 15.30 -6.72
C LEU A 61 6.10 16.08 -7.80
N GLY A 62 6.73 17.21 -7.47
CA GLY A 62 7.49 18.00 -8.44
C GLY A 62 8.70 17.25 -9.03
N GLU A 63 9.18 16.19 -8.36
CA GLU A 63 10.26 15.34 -8.88
C GLU A 63 9.76 14.29 -9.87
N ILE A 64 8.55 13.75 -9.67
CA ILE A 64 8.03 12.62 -10.46
C ILE A 64 6.97 13.01 -11.48
N ASP A 65 6.27 14.11 -11.24
CA ASP A 65 5.25 14.71 -12.09
C ASP A 65 5.40 16.25 -12.10
N PRO A 66 6.46 16.78 -12.73
CA PRO A 66 6.74 18.21 -12.74
C PRO A 66 5.68 19.03 -13.50
N ASN A 67 4.85 18.39 -14.32
CA ASN A 67 3.82 19.06 -15.13
C ASN A 67 2.41 18.92 -14.52
N ALA A 68 2.26 18.17 -13.43
CA ALA A 68 0.97 17.78 -12.85
C ALA A 68 0.01 17.18 -13.90
N ASP A 69 0.55 16.31 -14.77
CA ASP A 69 -0.21 15.64 -15.81
C ASP A 69 -0.76 14.27 -15.39
N GLY A 70 -0.37 13.78 -14.21
CA GLY A 70 -0.76 12.48 -13.68
C GLY A 70 -0.09 11.32 -14.41
N GLU A 71 1.09 11.53 -15.00
CA GLU A 71 1.86 10.47 -15.66
C GLU A 71 3.16 10.18 -14.90
N TRP A 72 3.19 9.09 -14.11
CA TRP A 72 4.39 8.72 -13.33
C TRP A 72 5.23 7.68 -14.06
N LYS A 73 5.33 7.81 -15.39
CA LYS A 73 5.96 6.80 -16.25
C LYS A 73 7.44 6.66 -15.94
N GLY A 74 7.86 5.43 -15.65
CA GLY A 74 9.27 5.10 -15.34
C GLY A 74 9.72 5.49 -13.94
N PHE A 75 8.85 6.08 -13.11
CA PHE A 75 9.10 6.20 -11.68
C PHE A 75 9.06 4.81 -11.04
N VAL A 76 10.10 4.47 -10.27
CA VAL A 76 10.18 3.22 -9.52
C VAL A 76 10.50 3.56 -8.06
N PRO A 77 9.52 3.49 -7.14
CA PRO A 77 9.75 3.86 -5.76
C PRO A 77 10.67 2.85 -5.08
N THR A 78 11.54 3.34 -4.20
CA THR A 78 12.41 2.48 -3.39
C THR A 78 11.65 2.02 -2.15
N PRO A 79 11.51 0.70 -1.90
CA PRO A 79 10.81 0.22 -0.71
C PRO A 79 11.61 0.53 0.56
N PRO A 80 10.94 0.71 1.71
CA PRO A 80 11.59 0.98 3.00
C PRO A 80 12.47 -0.21 3.47
N SER A 81 12.13 -1.43 3.05
CA SER A 81 12.98 -2.61 3.19
C SER A 81 12.62 -3.67 2.13
N PRO A 82 13.47 -4.69 1.87
CA PRO A 82 13.20 -5.72 0.85
C PRO A 82 11.93 -6.55 1.09
N GLU A 83 11.42 -6.57 2.32
CA GLU A 83 10.21 -7.31 2.71
C GLU A 83 8.92 -6.57 2.31
N TYR A 84 9.00 -5.26 2.10
CA TYR A 84 7.85 -4.48 1.66
C TYR A 84 7.65 -4.58 0.15
N PHE A 85 6.40 -4.45 -0.27
CA PHE A 85 6.00 -4.30 -1.66
C PHE A 85 4.92 -3.23 -1.77
N LEU A 86 4.83 -2.59 -2.94
CA LEU A 86 3.87 -1.50 -3.14
C LEU A 86 2.46 -2.07 -3.24
N MET A 87 1.52 -1.43 -2.53
CA MET A 87 0.10 -1.78 -2.50
C MET A 87 -0.76 -0.68 -3.14
N ALA A 88 -0.38 0.58 -3.00
CA ALA A 88 -1.03 1.70 -3.67
C ALA A 88 -0.05 2.85 -3.89
N ALA A 89 -0.29 3.65 -4.93
CA ALA A 89 0.44 4.85 -5.27
C ALA A 89 -0.53 5.87 -5.88
N PHE A 90 -0.64 7.05 -5.27
CA PHE A 90 -1.54 8.11 -5.72
C PHE A 90 -1.07 9.47 -5.21
N ASP A 91 -1.39 10.55 -5.90
CA ASP A 91 -1.28 11.90 -5.36
C ASP A 91 -2.52 12.25 -4.53
N THR A 92 -2.39 13.31 -3.74
CA THR A 92 -3.55 13.92 -3.09
C THR A 92 -3.59 15.38 -3.48
N GLU A 93 -4.77 15.90 -3.80
CA GLU A 93 -4.94 17.33 -4.14
C GLU A 93 -4.48 18.29 -3.02
N HIS A 94 -4.33 17.77 -1.80
CA HIS A 94 -3.99 18.54 -0.62
C HIS A 94 -2.50 18.60 -0.32
N TRP A 95 -1.69 17.67 -0.82
CA TRP A 95 -0.27 17.57 -0.52
C TRP A 95 0.54 17.45 -1.81
N ASP A 96 1.60 18.25 -1.93
CA ASP A 96 2.57 18.19 -3.05
C ASP A 96 3.50 16.96 -2.93
N CYS A 97 2.97 15.81 -2.50
CA CYS A 97 3.71 14.57 -2.34
C CYS A 97 2.92 13.37 -2.85
N ALA A 98 3.65 12.38 -3.36
CA ALA A 98 3.08 11.08 -3.67
C ALA A 98 2.83 10.33 -2.37
N VAL A 99 1.66 9.72 -2.26
CA VAL A 99 1.30 8.82 -1.17
C VAL A 99 1.52 7.39 -1.64
N LEU A 100 2.46 6.71 -0.99
CA LEU A 100 2.81 5.32 -1.27
C LEU A 100 2.39 4.45 -0.09
N TRP A 101 1.59 3.42 -0.35
CA TRP A 101 1.24 2.42 0.64
C TRP A 101 2.09 1.18 0.43
N TRP A 102 2.92 0.88 1.41
CA TRP A 102 3.78 -0.29 1.43
C TRP A 102 3.16 -1.39 2.27
N ALA A 103 3.04 -2.59 1.72
CA ALA A 103 2.58 -3.77 2.41
C ALA A 103 3.75 -4.72 2.73
N LYS A 104 3.76 -5.28 3.93
CA LYS A 104 4.64 -6.38 4.34
C LYS A 104 3.79 -7.58 4.73
N GLU A 105 4.11 -8.76 4.21
CA GLU A 105 3.39 -9.98 4.61
C GLU A 105 3.58 -10.26 6.10
N ARG A 106 2.49 -10.58 6.81
CA ARG A 106 2.59 -11.09 8.17
C ARG A 106 3.00 -12.54 8.12
N LEU A 107 4.10 -12.86 8.82
CA LEU A 107 4.52 -14.24 9.01
C LEU A 107 3.37 -15.06 9.63
N PRO A 108 3.25 -16.36 9.31
CA PRO A 108 2.32 -17.24 10.00
C PRO A 108 2.54 -17.17 11.51
N HIS A 109 1.46 -17.19 12.29
CA HIS A 109 1.52 -17.15 13.75
C HIS A 109 2.51 -18.17 14.35
N SER A 110 2.63 -19.36 13.74
CA SER A 110 3.57 -20.41 14.15
C SER A 110 5.03 -20.00 14.04
N VAL A 111 5.39 -19.18 13.05
CA VAL A 111 6.75 -18.67 12.85
C VAL A 111 7.03 -17.51 13.80
N GLN A 112 6.04 -16.65 14.04
CA GLN A 112 6.16 -15.54 14.99
C GLN A 112 6.35 -16.02 16.43
N GLN A 113 5.66 -17.09 16.85
CA GLN A 113 5.85 -17.71 18.17
C GLN A 113 7.25 -18.32 18.32
N SER A 114 7.75 -19.01 17.30
CA SER A 114 9.10 -19.61 17.34
C SER A 114 10.24 -18.58 17.40
N LEU A 115 10.02 -17.35 16.91
CA LEU A 115 11.00 -16.27 17.01
C LEU A 115 10.99 -15.58 18.39
N GLY A 116 9.84 -15.57 19.07
CA GLY A 116 9.70 -15.01 20.41
C GLY A 116 10.30 -15.87 21.53
N GLU A 117 10.48 -17.18 21.31
CA GLU A 117 11.06 -18.11 22.29
C GLU A 117 12.61 -18.19 22.24
N VAL A 118 13.26 -17.48 21.32
CA VAL A 118 14.74 -17.49 21.15
C VAL A 118 15.39 -16.16 21.57
N SER A 119 14.64 -15.24 22.18
CA SER A 119 15.18 -14.02 22.83
C SER A 119 15.18 -14.15 24.35
#